data_AF-A0A897MME1-F1
#
_entry.id   AF-A0A897MME1-F1
#
_cell.length_a   1.000
_cell.length_b   1.000
_cell.length_c   1.000
_cell.angle_alpha   90.00
_cell.angle_beta   90.00
_cell.angle_gamma   90.00
#
_symmetry.space_group_name_H-M   'P 1'
#
loop_
_entity.id
_entity.type
_entity.pdbx_description
1 polymer ?
#
loop_
_entity_poly.entity_id
_entity_poly.type
_entity_poly.pdbx_seq_one_letter_code
_entity_poly.pdbx_strand_id
1 'polypeptide(L)'
;MNDTNSAEIDIEEVSEELTQECMRLFSQIFGQDIPSQTTEEQLQSAEDQVSELLEDWIQVAESKENDEEITEFMLTKYSKISGEILGMEPSNEDPLADFIEIYEQIEGIMNDMRECHEILGYPEYYDIVDSTCEELIYEGKATEFMEAIDESFPYDMRLFLQRVLSSYDEKLELILENPEIQNAETVETYLRMYERQCEIFKTTVPILIFSCELLNDREVDLGDLTGKRLGNYIDMVSAKSRSRINDFADSVDNEYRNSIAHNDYLVLPIENQVEFKYEEEPVDTLPFCEIRDLCVEIFCMNQSVFLIHTMLQNKQNKKAIEEIR
;
A
#
# COMPACT_ATOMS: atom_id res chain seq x y z
N MET A 1 -6.51 17.36 -47.74
CA MET A 1 -7.63 16.50 -47.33
C MET A 1 -7.07 15.12 -47.07
N ASN A 2 -6.70 14.90 -45.82
CA ASN A 2 -6.62 13.61 -45.16
C ASN A 2 -7.02 13.96 -43.74
N ASP A 3 -8.32 13.83 -43.46
CA ASP A 3 -8.88 13.88 -42.12
C ASP A 3 -8.31 12.67 -41.37
N THR A 4 -7.43 12.92 -40.41
CA THR A 4 -7.27 12.01 -39.28
C THR A 4 -8.57 12.06 -38.52
N ASN A 5 -9.35 10.98 -38.59
CA ASN A 5 -10.46 10.72 -37.68
C ASN A 5 -9.98 10.95 -36.23
N SER A 6 -10.30 12.11 -35.67
CA SER A 6 -10.46 12.26 -34.24
C SER A 6 -11.58 11.30 -33.86
N ALA A 7 -11.27 10.24 -33.11
CA ALA A 7 -12.33 9.61 -32.33
C ALA A 7 -12.93 10.75 -31.48
N GLU A 8 -14.23 11.03 -31.63
CA GLU A 8 -14.93 11.87 -30.66
C GLU A 8 -14.69 11.23 -29.30
N ILE A 9 -13.97 11.92 -28.43
CA ILE A 9 -13.78 11.51 -27.04
C ILE A 9 -15.15 11.66 -26.39
N ASP A 10 -15.68 10.56 -25.87
CA ASP A 10 -16.90 10.59 -25.07
C ASP A 10 -16.52 11.12 -23.68
N ILE A 11 -16.74 12.42 -23.48
CA ILE A 11 -16.33 13.13 -22.26
C ILE A 11 -17.02 12.55 -21.02
N GLU A 12 -18.26 12.08 -21.17
CA GLU A 12 -19.06 11.51 -20.08
C GLU A 12 -18.50 10.14 -19.66
N GLU A 13 -18.13 9.30 -20.63
CA GLU A 13 -17.47 8.01 -20.34
C GLU A 13 -16.09 8.20 -19.70
N VAL A 14 -15.27 9.12 -20.22
CA VAL A 14 -13.92 9.37 -19.72
C VAL A 14 -13.92 10.05 -18.35
N SER A 15 -14.91 10.90 -18.07
CA SER A 15 -15.00 11.56 -16.76
C SER A 15 -15.44 10.60 -15.66
N GLU A 16 -16.36 9.67 -15.95
CA GLU A 16 -16.73 8.59 -15.05
C GLU A 16 -15.51 7.71 -14.73
N GLU A 17 -14.76 7.28 -15.76
CA GLU A 17 -13.56 6.45 -15.59
C GLU A 17 -12.47 7.15 -14.75
N LEU A 18 -12.17 8.42 -15.04
CA LEU A 18 -11.15 9.18 -14.31
C LEU A 18 -11.55 9.49 -12.86
N THR A 19 -12.83 9.80 -12.62
CA THR A 19 -13.34 10.05 -11.27
C THR A 19 -13.20 8.79 -10.41
N GLN A 20 -13.62 7.64 -10.96
CA GLN A 20 -13.48 6.36 -10.28
C GLN A 20 -12.01 6.03 -10.00
N GLU A 21 -11.11 6.32 -10.94
CA GLU A 21 -9.67 6.07 -10.78
C GLU A 21 -9.04 6.96 -9.69
N CYS A 22 -9.37 8.25 -9.65
CA CYS A 22 -8.94 9.16 -8.58
C CYS A 22 -9.43 8.69 -7.21
N MET A 23 -10.72 8.37 -7.08
CA MET A 23 -11.29 7.87 -5.83
C MET A 23 -10.66 6.55 -5.41
N ARG A 24 -10.32 5.67 -6.37
CA ARG A 24 -9.59 4.42 -6.13
C ARG A 24 -8.21 4.69 -5.57
N LEU A 25 -7.45 5.62 -6.14
CA LEU A 25 -6.11 5.99 -5.66
C LEU A 25 -6.15 6.54 -4.22
N PHE A 26 -7.05 7.48 -3.93
CA PHE A 26 -7.20 8.01 -2.57
C PHE A 26 -7.66 6.94 -1.58
N SER A 27 -8.58 6.07 -1.99
CA SER A 27 -9.02 4.93 -1.19
C SER A 27 -7.87 3.98 -0.81
N GLN A 28 -6.93 3.78 -1.73
CA GLN A 28 -5.73 3.00 -1.46
C GLN A 28 -4.76 3.70 -0.51
N ILE A 29 -4.61 5.02 -0.64
CA ILE A 29 -3.73 5.81 0.22
C ILE A 29 -4.26 5.85 1.66
N PHE A 30 -5.56 6.09 1.83
CA PHE A 30 -6.18 6.27 3.15
C PHE A 30 -6.72 4.99 3.77
N GLY A 31 -6.72 3.86 3.04
CA GLY A 31 -7.28 2.61 3.54
C GLY A 31 -8.80 2.64 3.75
N GLN A 32 -9.48 3.63 3.18
CA GLN A 32 -10.92 3.82 3.30
C GLN A 32 -11.60 3.53 1.98
N ASP A 33 -12.82 3.00 2.04
CA ASP A 33 -13.66 2.79 0.86
C ASP A 33 -14.42 4.05 0.52
N ILE A 34 -13.67 5.03 -0.02
CA ILE A 34 -14.21 6.33 -0.39
C ILE A 34 -15.40 6.14 -1.37
N PRO A 35 -15.33 5.29 -2.43
CA PRO A 35 -16.47 5.03 -3.30
C PRO A 35 -17.74 4.60 -2.57
N SER A 36 -17.64 3.68 -1.60
CA SER A 36 -18.83 3.21 -0.87
C SER A 36 -19.32 4.16 0.22
N GLN A 37 -18.49 5.12 0.62
CA GLN A 37 -18.81 6.17 1.60
C GLN A 37 -19.27 7.47 0.93
N THR A 38 -19.10 7.59 -0.38
CA THR A 38 -19.48 8.76 -1.17
C THR A 38 -20.93 8.61 -1.61
N THR A 39 -21.73 9.64 -1.41
CA THR A 39 -23.13 9.64 -1.87
C THR A 39 -23.20 9.77 -3.39
N GLU A 40 -24.30 9.32 -3.99
CA GLU A 40 -24.54 9.45 -5.43
C GLU A 40 -24.52 10.93 -5.89
N GLU A 41 -24.95 11.87 -5.03
CA GLU A 41 -24.83 13.31 -5.28
C GLU A 41 -23.38 13.81 -5.27
N GLN A 42 -22.53 13.29 -4.38
CA GLN A 42 -21.11 13.64 -4.33
C GLN A 42 -20.34 13.04 -5.52
N LEU A 43 -20.70 11.81 -5.92
CA LEU A 43 -20.10 11.13 -7.07
C LEU A 43 -20.42 11.89 -8.36
N GLN A 44 -21.70 12.20 -8.58
CA GLN A 44 -22.14 12.98 -9.74
C GLN A 44 -21.47 14.36 -9.78
N SER A 45 -21.32 15.01 -8.61
CA SER A 45 -20.61 16.29 -8.53
C SER A 45 -19.15 16.18 -8.95
N ALA A 46 -18.46 15.08 -8.60
CA ALA A 46 -17.07 14.86 -9.00
C ALA A 46 -16.96 14.53 -10.50
N GLU A 47 -17.87 13.70 -11.03
CA GLU A 47 -17.95 13.39 -12.47
C GLU A 47 -18.22 14.65 -13.31
N ASP A 48 -19.12 15.52 -12.87
CA ASP A 48 -19.42 16.80 -13.53
C ASP A 48 -18.18 17.69 -13.57
N GLN A 49 -17.34 17.69 -12.52
CA GLN A 49 -16.10 18.47 -12.46
C GLN A 49 -14.99 17.90 -13.33
N VAL A 50 -14.86 16.57 -13.41
CA VAL A 50 -13.91 15.92 -14.32
C VAL A 50 -14.37 16.10 -15.77
N SER A 51 -15.67 16.13 -16.04
CA SER A 51 -16.22 16.47 -17.35
C SER A 51 -15.86 17.92 -17.73
N GLU A 52 -16.06 18.87 -16.82
CA GLU A 52 -15.64 20.28 -17.01
C GLU A 52 -14.13 20.39 -17.27
N LEU A 53 -13.30 19.62 -16.56
CA LEU A 53 -11.85 19.54 -16.79
C LEU A 53 -11.53 19.08 -18.22
N LEU A 54 -12.16 18.01 -18.67
CA LEU A 54 -11.92 17.43 -19.99
C LEU A 54 -12.37 18.35 -21.12
N GLU A 55 -13.52 19.01 -20.96
CA GLU A 55 -14.00 20.04 -21.90
C GLU A 55 -13.01 21.20 -22.01
N ASP A 56 -12.55 21.72 -20.87
CA ASP A 56 -11.57 22.79 -20.84
C ASP A 56 -10.22 22.34 -21.42
N TRP A 57 -9.81 21.08 -21.18
CA TRP A 57 -8.58 20.53 -21.73
C TRP A 57 -8.64 20.38 -23.25
N ILE A 58 -9.77 19.92 -23.80
CA ILE A 58 -10.01 19.87 -25.24
C ILE A 58 -9.91 21.29 -25.81
N GLN A 59 -10.50 22.28 -25.14
CA GLN A 59 -10.46 23.67 -25.58
C GLN A 59 -9.03 24.24 -25.61
N VAL A 60 -8.21 23.92 -24.59
CA VAL A 60 -6.79 24.29 -24.51
C VAL A 60 -5.94 23.57 -25.57
N ALA A 61 -6.20 22.29 -25.81
CA ALA A 61 -5.53 21.50 -26.84
C ALA A 61 -5.85 22.03 -28.27
N GLU A 62 -7.07 22.53 -28.48
CA GLU A 62 -7.51 23.11 -29.75
C GLU A 62 -7.03 24.55 -29.96
N SER A 63 -6.82 25.33 -28.88
CA SER A 63 -6.46 26.74 -28.95
C SER A 63 -4.98 27.00 -29.31
N LYS A 64 -4.14 25.97 -29.39
CA LYS A 64 -2.69 26.07 -29.65
C LYS A 64 -1.97 26.97 -28.65
N GLU A 65 -2.36 26.87 -27.39
CA GLU A 65 -1.66 27.52 -26.28
C GLU A 65 -0.21 27.04 -26.22
N ASN A 66 0.66 27.83 -25.59
CA ASN A 66 2.06 27.45 -25.40
C ASN A 66 2.22 26.47 -24.22
N ASP A 67 3.37 25.79 -24.13
CA ASP A 67 3.61 24.75 -23.11
C ASP A 67 3.48 25.27 -21.66
N GLU A 68 3.78 26.54 -21.38
CA GLU A 68 3.63 27.15 -20.05
C GLU A 68 2.14 27.32 -19.70
N GLU A 69 1.33 27.80 -20.64
CA GLU A 69 -0.12 27.99 -20.46
C GLU A 69 -0.85 26.65 -20.26
N ILE A 70 -0.45 25.61 -21.01
CA ILE A 70 -0.96 24.25 -20.84
C ILE A 70 -0.58 23.70 -19.45
N THR A 71 0.65 23.94 -19.00
CA THR A 71 1.12 23.48 -17.68
C THR A 71 0.38 24.16 -16.54
N GLU A 72 0.21 25.48 -16.61
CA GLU A 72 -0.53 26.28 -15.61
C GLU A 72 -2.01 25.85 -15.53
N PHE A 73 -2.63 25.59 -16.68
CA PHE A 73 -3.98 25.05 -16.76
C PHE A 73 -4.12 23.69 -16.05
N MET A 74 -3.24 22.74 -16.37
CA MET A 74 -3.27 21.39 -15.79
C MET A 74 -3.07 21.42 -14.27
N LEU A 75 -2.11 22.21 -13.79
CA LEU A 75 -1.83 22.35 -12.36
C LEU A 75 -3.02 22.95 -11.61
N THR A 76 -3.60 24.03 -12.14
CA THR A 76 -4.75 24.72 -11.53
C THR A 76 -5.94 23.78 -11.36
N LYS A 77 -6.27 23.02 -12.40
CA LYS A 77 -7.44 22.17 -12.37
C LYS A 77 -7.26 20.94 -11.49
N TYR A 78 -6.06 20.35 -11.47
CA TYR A 78 -5.76 19.24 -10.55
C TYR A 78 -5.81 19.69 -9.09
N SER A 79 -5.27 20.88 -8.76
CA SER A 79 -5.32 21.44 -7.40
C SER A 79 -6.76 21.60 -6.92
N LYS A 80 -7.64 22.14 -7.78
CA LYS A 80 -9.08 22.26 -7.48
C LYS A 80 -9.72 20.91 -7.17
N ILE A 81 -9.55 19.91 -8.03
CA ILE A 81 -10.16 18.58 -7.87
C ILE A 81 -9.63 17.88 -6.61
N SER A 82 -8.31 17.92 -6.41
CA SER A 82 -7.67 17.25 -5.27
C SER A 82 -8.02 17.92 -3.93
N GLY A 83 -8.06 19.25 -3.90
CA GLY A 83 -8.50 20.01 -2.74
C GLY A 83 -9.93 19.66 -2.35
N GLU A 84 -10.84 19.58 -3.31
CA GLU A 84 -12.23 19.21 -3.05
C GLU A 84 -12.39 17.77 -2.55
N ILE A 85 -11.64 16.81 -3.11
CA ILE A 85 -11.64 15.41 -2.63
C ILE A 85 -11.12 15.31 -1.19
N LEU A 86 -10.13 16.12 -0.83
CA LEU A 86 -9.49 16.12 0.49
C LEU A 86 -10.15 17.09 1.49
N GLY A 87 -11.20 17.81 1.07
CA GLY A 87 -11.89 18.81 1.90
C GLY A 87 -11.05 20.05 2.23
N MET A 88 -10.08 20.37 1.37
CA MET A 88 -9.19 21.53 1.47
C MET A 88 -9.71 22.67 0.58
N GLU A 89 -9.54 23.93 1.01
CA GLU A 89 -9.84 25.07 0.13
C GLU A 89 -8.71 25.25 -0.88
N PRO A 90 -8.98 25.20 -2.20
CA PRO A 90 -7.94 25.35 -3.21
C PRO A 90 -7.32 26.76 -3.17
N SER A 91 -5.98 26.81 -3.29
CA SER A 91 -5.21 28.04 -3.43
C SER A 91 -5.54 28.70 -4.77
N ASN A 92 -6.19 29.87 -4.70
CA ASN A 92 -6.47 30.69 -5.88
C ASN A 92 -5.23 31.41 -6.45
N GLU A 93 -4.07 31.33 -5.78
CA GLU A 93 -2.88 32.13 -6.10
C GLU A 93 -1.67 31.30 -6.54
N ASP A 94 -1.55 30.05 -6.08
CA ASP A 94 -0.47 29.13 -6.47
C ASP A 94 -0.97 27.69 -6.47
N PRO A 95 -1.31 27.12 -7.65
CA PRO A 95 -1.72 25.73 -7.78
C PRO A 95 -0.70 24.74 -7.23
N LEU A 96 0.60 25.05 -7.32
CA LEU A 96 1.67 24.20 -6.79
C LEU A 96 1.71 24.18 -5.26
N ALA A 97 1.16 25.20 -4.60
CA ALA A 97 1.08 25.24 -3.14
C ALA A 97 0.15 24.14 -2.59
N ASP A 98 -0.99 23.90 -3.24
CA ASP A 98 -1.93 22.84 -2.83
C ASP A 98 -1.31 21.45 -3.02
N PHE A 99 -0.59 21.24 -4.12
CA PHE A 99 0.16 20.00 -4.34
C PHE A 99 1.11 19.73 -3.17
N ILE A 100 1.87 20.74 -2.76
CA ILE A 100 2.83 20.62 -1.65
C ILE A 100 2.11 20.28 -0.36
N GLU A 101 0.97 20.91 -0.08
CA GLU A 101 0.21 20.61 1.14
C GLU A 101 -0.28 19.15 1.15
N ILE A 102 -0.71 18.61 -0.01
CA ILE A 102 -1.07 17.19 -0.15
C ILE A 102 0.15 16.28 0.09
N TYR A 103 1.30 16.60 -0.50
CA TYR A 103 2.53 15.84 -0.25
C TYR A 103 2.94 15.87 1.22
N GLU A 104 2.80 17.02 1.88
CA GLU A 104 3.09 17.19 3.30
C GLU A 104 2.13 16.36 4.17
N GLN A 105 0.85 16.23 3.79
CA GLN A 105 -0.09 15.34 4.49
C GLN A 105 0.27 13.86 4.31
N ILE A 106 0.61 13.43 3.09
CA ILE A 106 1.03 12.04 2.85
C ILE A 106 2.34 11.74 3.58
N GLU A 107 3.31 12.67 3.59
CA GLU A 107 4.52 12.55 4.43
C GLU A 107 4.19 12.48 5.92
N GLY A 108 3.24 13.29 6.40
CA GLY A 108 2.76 13.23 7.78
C GLY A 108 2.27 11.84 8.16
N ILE A 109 1.39 11.26 7.34
CA ILE A 109 0.87 9.90 7.54
C ILE A 109 2.00 8.86 7.52
N MET A 110 2.91 8.96 6.54
CA MET A 110 4.04 8.03 6.43
C MET A 110 4.98 8.14 7.65
N ASN A 111 5.17 9.34 8.21
CA ASN A 111 5.95 9.55 9.42
C ASN A 111 5.24 9.01 10.66
N ASP A 112 3.94 9.21 10.79
CA ASP A 112 3.15 8.66 11.90
C ASP A 112 3.24 7.12 11.92
N MET A 113 3.20 6.47 10.75
CA MET A 113 3.41 5.01 10.65
C MET A 113 4.82 4.59 11.05
N ARG A 114 5.84 5.34 10.65
CA ARG A 114 7.22 5.10 11.09
C ARG A 114 7.35 5.21 12.61
N GLU A 115 6.80 6.27 13.21
CA GLU A 115 6.79 6.44 14.67
C GLU A 115 6.08 5.29 15.38
N CYS A 116 4.97 4.78 14.83
CA CYS A 116 4.31 3.58 15.33
C CYS A 116 5.25 2.36 15.31
N HIS A 117 5.97 2.12 14.21
CA HIS A 117 6.93 1.03 14.14
C HIS A 117 8.10 1.20 15.12
N GLU A 118 8.55 2.43 15.37
CA GLU A 118 9.56 2.72 16.40
C GLU A 118 9.05 2.38 17.81
N ILE A 119 7.80 2.72 18.12
CA ILE A 119 7.16 2.36 19.41
C ILE A 119 7.07 0.84 19.58
N LEU A 120 6.76 0.13 18.49
CA LEU A 120 6.64 -1.33 18.49
C LEU A 120 7.99 -2.06 18.46
N GLY A 121 9.07 -1.35 18.15
CA GLY A 121 10.44 -1.86 18.17
C GLY A 121 10.89 -2.52 16.85
N TYR A 122 10.19 -2.27 15.74
CA TYR A 122 10.51 -2.81 14.40
C TYR A 122 10.64 -1.73 13.30
N PRO A 123 11.31 -0.58 13.54
CA PRO A 123 11.44 0.48 12.53
C PRO A 123 12.25 0.05 11.30
N GLU A 124 13.11 -0.96 11.42
CA GLU A 124 13.97 -1.46 10.34
C GLU A 124 13.19 -1.91 9.11
N TYR A 125 11.97 -2.45 9.28
CA TYR A 125 11.13 -2.85 8.16
C TYR A 125 10.71 -1.68 7.30
N TYR A 126 10.40 -0.55 7.93
CA TYR A 126 10.08 0.68 7.23
C TYR A 126 11.31 1.22 6.50
N ASP A 127 12.46 1.27 7.17
CA ASP A 127 13.72 1.78 6.60
C ASP A 127 14.16 0.96 5.37
N ILE A 128 13.98 -0.36 5.37
CA ILE A 128 14.31 -1.20 4.21
C ILE A 128 13.42 -0.85 3.02
N VAL A 129 12.11 -0.67 3.24
CA VAL A 129 11.18 -0.29 2.18
C VAL A 129 11.49 1.10 1.65
N ASP A 130 11.75 2.04 2.55
CA ASP A 130 12.09 3.42 2.21
C ASP A 130 13.36 3.50 1.34
N SER A 131 14.42 2.80 1.75
CA SER A 131 15.65 2.66 0.98
C SER A 131 15.41 2.00 -0.38
N THR A 132 14.52 1.00 -0.45
CA THR A 132 14.20 0.32 -1.71
C THR A 132 13.50 1.27 -2.69
N CYS A 133 12.58 2.11 -2.19
CA CYS A 133 11.92 3.15 -2.99
C CYS A 133 12.94 4.14 -3.55
N GLU A 134 13.85 4.62 -2.72
CA GLU A 134 14.88 5.57 -3.16
C GLU A 134 15.76 4.98 -4.27
N GLU A 135 16.23 3.75 -4.09
CA GLU A 135 17.07 3.09 -5.08
C GLU A 135 16.34 2.89 -6.42
N LEU A 136 15.07 2.50 -6.40
CA LEU A 136 14.28 2.37 -7.64
C LEU A 136 14.20 3.69 -8.41
N ILE A 137 14.09 4.82 -7.70
CA ILE A 137 14.09 6.16 -8.30
C ILE A 137 15.46 6.49 -8.89
N TYR A 138 16.54 6.23 -8.16
CA TYR A 138 17.89 6.56 -8.61
C TYR A 138 18.37 5.70 -9.78
N GLU A 139 18.00 4.42 -9.82
CA GLU A 139 18.30 3.50 -10.92
C GLU A 139 17.36 3.69 -12.13
N GLY A 140 16.38 4.59 -12.05
CA GLY A 140 15.42 4.84 -13.13
C GLY A 140 14.47 3.68 -13.39
N LYS A 141 14.27 2.80 -12.39
CA LYS A 141 13.43 1.60 -12.44
C LYS A 141 12.03 1.81 -11.86
N ALA A 142 11.78 2.97 -11.27
CA ALA A 142 10.52 3.24 -10.59
C ALA A 142 9.30 3.23 -11.54
N THR A 143 9.41 3.76 -12.76
CA THR A 143 8.31 3.68 -13.75
C THR A 143 8.00 2.23 -14.14
N GLU A 144 9.03 1.44 -14.48
CA GLU A 144 8.91 0.00 -14.79
C GLU A 144 8.24 -0.76 -13.63
N PHE A 145 8.61 -0.42 -12.39
CA PHE A 145 8.01 -1.01 -11.20
C PHE A 145 6.52 -0.67 -11.06
N MET A 146 6.16 0.61 -11.21
CA MET A 146 4.77 1.07 -11.05
C MET A 146 3.85 0.47 -12.13
N GLU A 147 4.30 0.47 -13.40
CA GLU A 147 3.56 -0.15 -14.50
C GLU A 147 3.29 -1.63 -14.24
N ALA A 148 4.31 -2.39 -13.80
CA ALA A 148 4.15 -3.80 -13.48
C ALA A 148 3.16 -4.05 -12.32
N ILE A 149 3.16 -3.18 -11.31
CA ILE A 149 2.20 -3.26 -10.20
C ILE A 149 0.78 -3.03 -10.70
N ASP A 150 0.55 -1.98 -11.49
CA ASP A 150 -0.78 -1.64 -12.01
C ASP A 150 -1.33 -2.72 -12.95
N GLU A 151 -0.48 -3.35 -13.76
CA GLU A 151 -0.86 -4.46 -14.64
C GLU A 151 -1.13 -5.76 -13.85
N SER A 152 -0.32 -6.05 -12.83
CA SER A 152 -0.37 -7.34 -12.12
C SER A 152 -1.38 -7.37 -10.97
N PHE A 153 -1.84 -6.21 -10.48
CA PHE A 153 -2.82 -6.11 -9.40
C PHE A 153 -4.20 -5.69 -9.96
N PRO A 154 -5.05 -6.64 -10.37
CA PRO A 154 -6.42 -6.32 -10.82
C PRO A 154 -7.25 -5.71 -9.69
N TYR A 155 -8.34 -5.03 -10.05
CA TYR A 155 -9.24 -4.30 -9.15
C TYR A 155 -9.63 -5.08 -7.88
N ASP A 156 -9.95 -6.37 -7.99
CA ASP A 156 -10.32 -7.22 -6.85
C ASP A 156 -9.20 -7.38 -5.80
N MET A 157 -7.94 -7.40 -6.25
CA MET A 157 -6.79 -7.49 -5.35
C MET A 157 -6.52 -6.16 -4.66
N ARG A 158 -6.79 -5.04 -5.36
CA ARG A 158 -6.76 -3.69 -4.77
C ARG A 158 -7.83 -3.51 -3.69
N LEU A 159 -9.05 -4.00 -3.92
CA LEU A 159 -10.11 -4.03 -2.92
C LEU A 159 -9.76 -4.90 -1.70
N PHE A 160 -9.12 -6.06 -1.91
CA PHE A 160 -8.63 -6.88 -0.81
C PHE A 160 -7.59 -6.13 0.03
N LEU A 161 -6.63 -5.50 -0.63
CA LEU A 161 -5.56 -4.71 -0.02
C LEU A 161 -6.10 -3.52 0.79
N GLN A 162 -7.11 -2.84 0.26
CA GLN A 162 -7.81 -1.76 0.94
C GLN A 162 -8.55 -2.24 2.21
N ARG A 163 -9.20 -3.41 2.17
CA ARG A 163 -9.81 -4.02 3.38
C ARG A 163 -8.77 -4.44 4.42
N VAL A 164 -7.53 -4.68 4.00
CA VAL A 164 -6.43 -4.95 4.93
C VAL A 164 -6.06 -3.66 5.66
N LEU A 165 -5.92 -2.55 4.95
CA LEU A 165 -5.67 -1.23 5.53
C LEU A 165 -6.82 -0.73 6.41
N SER A 166 -8.08 -0.92 6.02
CA SER A 166 -9.22 -0.45 6.84
C SER A 166 -9.28 -1.11 8.22
N SER A 167 -8.61 -2.26 8.37
CA SER A 167 -8.48 -2.98 9.65
C SER A 167 -7.18 -2.66 10.40
N TYR A 168 -6.36 -1.75 9.89
CA TYR A 168 -5.07 -1.39 10.46
C TYR A 168 -5.23 -0.72 11.82
N ASP A 169 -6.03 0.35 11.89
CA ASP A 169 -6.24 1.13 13.12
C ASP A 169 -6.77 0.25 14.25
N GLU A 170 -7.75 -0.61 13.96
CA GLU A 170 -8.33 -1.54 14.95
C GLU A 170 -7.29 -2.54 15.48
N LYS A 171 -6.40 -3.05 14.62
CA LYS A 171 -5.35 -3.99 15.02
C LYS A 171 -4.23 -3.29 15.78
N LEU A 172 -3.85 -2.09 15.35
CA LEU A 172 -2.85 -1.28 16.02
C LEU A 172 -3.33 -0.87 17.41
N GLU A 173 -4.57 -0.41 17.54
CA GLU A 173 -5.21 -0.10 18.81
C GLU A 173 -5.20 -1.32 19.73
N LEU A 174 -5.62 -2.50 19.23
CA LEU A 174 -5.55 -3.75 20.00
C LEU A 174 -4.12 -4.06 20.50
N ILE A 175 -3.10 -3.91 19.64
CA ILE A 175 -1.70 -4.16 19.97
C ILE A 175 -1.20 -3.20 21.05
N LEU A 176 -1.52 -1.91 20.91
CA LEU A 176 -1.07 -0.85 21.82
C LEU A 176 -1.79 -0.91 23.17
N GLU A 177 -3.08 -1.25 23.19
CA GLU A 177 -3.86 -1.40 24.43
C GLU A 177 -3.51 -2.67 25.21
N ASN A 178 -2.95 -3.69 24.54
CA ASN A 178 -2.64 -4.99 25.13
C ASN A 178 -1.14 -5.33 24.97
N PRO A 179 -0.23 -4.56 25.59
CA PRO A 179 1.22 -4.79 25.48
C PRO A 179 1.67 -6.08 26.19
N GLU A 180 0.86 -6.58 27.13
CA GLU A 180 1.08 -7.86 27.80
C GLU A 180 -0.18 -8.72 27.64
N ILE A 181 -0.01 -9.97 27.19
CA ILE A 181 -1.11 -10.93 27.10
C ILE A 181 -1.46 -11.42 28.52
N GLN A 182 -2.59 -10.96 29.05
CA GLN A 182 -3.00 -11.26 30.42
C GLN A 182 -3.89 -12.49 30.57
N ASN A 183 -4.47 -12.99 29.46
CA ASN A 183 -5.41 -14.09 29.50
C ASN A 183 -5.42 -14.90 28.18
N ALA A 184 -6.08 -16.06 28.23
CA ALA A 184 -6.18 -16.99 27.11
C ALA A 184 -6.98 -16.46 25.91
N GLU A 185 -7.98 -15.60 26.14
CA GLU A 185 -8.79 -15.03 25.06
C GLU A 185 -7.96 -14.04 24.21
N THR A 186 -7.12 -13.23 24.87
CA THR A 186 -6.17 -12.35 24.21
C THR A 186 -5.16 -13.16 23.38
N VAL A 187 -4.60 -14.27 23.90
CA VAL A 187 -3.64 -15.07 23.11
C VAL A 187 -4.28 -15.70 21.87
N GLU A 188 -5.50 -16.21 21.98
CA GLU A 188 -6.22 -16.75 20.82
C GLU A 188 -6.49 -15.68 19.76
N THR A 189 -6.74 -14.44 20.18
CA THR A 189 -6.91 -13.30 19.27
C THR A 189 -5.62 -13.00 18.51
N TYR A 190 -4.48 -12.98 19.20
CA TYR A 190 -3.16 -12.80 18.58
C TYR A 190 -2.78 -13.95 17.63
N LEU A 191 -3.07 -15.21 17.99
CA LEU A 191 -2.81 -16.36 17.10
C LEU A 191 -3.61 -16.24 15.78
N ARG A 192 -4.90 -15.88 15.86
CA ARG A 192 -5.74 -15.65 14.67
C ARG A 192 -5.26 -14.46 13.86
N MET A 193 -4.80 -13.41 14.53
CA MET A 193 -4.22 -12.25 13.87
C MET A 193 -2.93 -12.64 13.13
N TYR A 194 -2.03 -13.40 13.75
CA TYR A 194 -0.82 -13.92 13.13
C TYR A 194 -1.11 -14.75 11.87
N GLU A 195 -2.04 -15.71 11.96
CA GLU A 195 -2.46 -16.51 10.81
C GLU A 195 -2.96 -15.62 9.66
N ARG A 196 -3.84 -14.67 9.97
CA ARG A 196 -4.38 -13.74 8.96
C ARG A 196 -3.29 -12.86 8.35
N GLN A 197 -2.33 -12.40 9.14
CA GLN A 197 -1.21 -11.60 8.65
C GLN A 197 -0.26 -12.44 7.78
N CYS A 198 -0.05 -13.72 8.09
CA CYS A 198 0.67 -14.64 7.20
C CYS A 198 -0.05 -14.83 5.86
N GLU A 199 -1.39 -14.84 5.84
CA GLU A 199 -2.15 -14.88 4.58
C GLU A 199 -2.03 -13.58 3.78
N ILE A 200 -2.05 -12.42 4.46
CA ILE A 200 -1.82 -11.11 3.84
C ILE A 200 -0.40 -11.02 3.26
N PHE A 201 0.59 -11.58 3.95
CA PHE A 201 1.97 -11.58 3.50
C PHE A 201 2.14 -12.22 2.12
N LYS A 202 1.36 -13.28 1.79
CA LYS A 202 1.36 -13.86 0.43
C LYS A 202 1.02 -12.86 -0.66
N THR A 203 0.21 -11.86 -0.32
CA THR A 203 -0.26 -10.82 -1.23
C THR A 203 0.75 -9.69 -1.35
N THR A 204 1.39 -9.29 -0.26
CA THR A 204 2.26 -8.10 -0.21
C THR A 204 3.72 -8.42 -0.53
N VAL A 205 4.26 -9.56 -0.07
CA VAL A 205 5.66 -9.94 -0.29
C VAL A 205 6.11 -10.06 -1.75
N PRO A 206 5.27 -10.45 -2.74
CA PRO A 206 5.66 -10.45 -4.14
C PRO A 206 6.18 -9.08 -4.61
N ILE A 207 5.62 -8.00 -4.06
CA ILE A 207 5.98 -6.62 -4.39
C ILE A 207 7.43 -6.32 -3.97
N LEU A 208 7.79 -6.68 -2.73
CA LEU A 208 9.16 -6.50 -2.22
C LEU A 208 10.17 -7.39 -2.96
N ILE A 209 9.79 -8.64 -3.28
CA ILE A 209 10.66 -9.53 -4.05
C ILE A 209 10.88 -8.96 -5.45
N PHE A 210 9.83 -8.46 -6.09
CA PHE A 210 9.88 -7.88 -7.41
C PHE A 210 10.77 -6.64 -7.46
N SER A 211 10.61 -5.69 -6.53
CA SER A 211 11.48 -4.51 -6.44
C SER A 211 12.94 -4.89 -6.28
N CYS A 212 13.24 -5.85 -5.41
CA CYS A 212 14.61 -6.34 -5.22
C CYS A 212 15.17 -6.99 -6.48
N GLU A 213 14.40 -7.78 -7.22
CA GLU A 213 14.88 -8.43 -8.44
C GLU A 213 15.10 -7.41 -9.58
N LEU A 214 14.24 -6.39 -9.72
CA LEU A 214 14.44 -5.27 -10.63
C LEU A 214 15.74 -4.51 -10.34
N LEU A 215 16.01 -4.20 -9.07
CA LEU A 215 17.26 -3.55 -8.65
C LEU A 215 18.52 -4.39 -8.91
N ASN A 216 18.36 -5.70 -9.10
CA ASN A 216 19.46 -6.62 -9.40
C ASN A 216 19.54 -6.99 -10.89
N ASP A 217 18.84 -6.25 -11.77
CA ASP A 217 18.76 -6.50 -13.22
C ASP A 217 18.33 -7.94 -13.57
N ARG A 218 17.44 -8.51 -12.76
CA ARG A 218 16.90 -9.85 -13.02
C ARG A 218 15.54 -9.74 -13.66
N GLU A 219 15.37 -10.46 -14.76
CA GLU A 219 14.09 -10.60 -15.43
C GLU A 219 13.16 -11.41 -14.53
N VAL A 220 12.13 -10.75 -14.01
CA VAL A 220 11.12 -11.35 -13.15
C VAL A 220 9.75 -10.82 -13.57
N ASP A 221 8.77 -11.70 -13.55
CA ASP A 221 7.37 -11.33 -13.79
C ASP A 221 6.64 -11.30 -12.45
N LEU A 222 5.98 -10.18 -12.15
CA LEU A 222 5.26 -10.01 -10.89
C LEU A 222 4.02 -10.94 -10.83
N GLY A 223 3.38 -11.25 -11.96
CA GLY A 223 2.30 -12.24 -12.04
C GLY A 223 2.75 -13.66 -11.66
N ASP A 224 3.94 -14.07 -12.12
CA ASP A 224 4.57 -15.33 -11.72
C ASP A 224 4.91 -15.36 -10.23
N LEU A 225 5.26 -14.21 -9.66
CA LEU A 225 5.46 -14.08 -8.22
C LEU A 225 4.15 -14.24 -7.48
N THR A 226 3.08 -13.50 -7.80
CA THR A 226 1.78 -13.54 -7.08
C THR A 226 1.08 -14.91 -7.13
N GLY A 227 1.40 -15.75 -8.11
CA GLY A 227 0.89 -17.13 -8.20
C GLY A 227 1.56 -18.16 -7.27
N LYS A 228 2.58 -17.78 -6.50
CA LYS A 228 3.33 -18.71 -5.64
C LYS A 228 2.61 -18.98 -4.31
N ARG A 229 2.96 -20.12 -3.70
CA ARG A 229 2.51 -20.48 -2.35
C ARG A 229 3.37 -19.77 -1.31
N LEU A 230 2.81 -19.52 -0.12
CA LEU A 230 3.51 -18.88 1.00
C LEU A 230 4.87 -19.48 1.32
N GLY A 231 4.97 -20.81 1.38
CA GLY A 231 6.25 -21.48 1.63
C GLY A 231 7.32 -21.11 0.61
N ASN A 232 6.95 -20.90 -0.66
CA ASN A 232 7.91 -20.45 -1.66
C ASN A 232 8.40 -19.02 -1.37
N TYR A 233 7.53 -18.14 -0.90
CA TYR A 233 7.97 -16.79 -0.53
C TYR A 233 8.87 -16.82 0.69
N ILE A 234 8.51 -17.59 1.72
CA ILE A 234 9.36 -17.78 2.91
C ILE A 234 10.74 -18.25 2.46
N ASP A 235 10.84 -19.33 1.67
CA ASP A 235 12.12 -19.82 1.14
C ASP A 235 12.88 -18.75 0.34
N MET A 236 12.17 -17.95 -0.45
CA MET A 236 12.72 -16.86 -1.25
C MET A 236 13.20 -15.66 -0.42
N VAL A 237 12.61 -15.46 0.74
CA VAL A 237 12.88 -14.37 1.69
C VAL A 237 14.04 -14.81 2.62
N SER A 238 14.09 -16.09 3.00
CA SER A 238 15.14 -16.71 3.84
C SER A 238 16.41 -17.08 3.07
N ALA A 239 16.42 -16.94 1.74
CA ALA A 239 17.56 -17.31 0.91
C ALA A 239 18.74 -16.34 1.12
N LYS A 240 19.87 -16.86 1.63
CA LYS A 240 21.14 -16.12 1.91
C LYS A 240 21.65 -15.17 0.81
N SER A 241 21.21 -15.32 -0.43
CA SER A 241 21.54 -14.42 -1.55
C SER A 241 20.77 -13.09 -1.54
N ARG A 242 19.81 -12.88 -0.64
CA ARG A 242 18.93 -11.70 -0.59
C ARG A 242 18.99 -11.02 0.78
N SER A 243 20.17 -10.49 1.13
CA SER A 243 20.44 -9.88 2.44
C SER A 243 19.41 -8.83 2.88
N ARG A 244 18.78 -8.12 1.95
CA ARG A 244 17.75 -7.10 2.23
C ARG A 244 16.38 -7.67 2.59
N ILE A 245 16.12 -8.92 2.23
CA ILE A 245 14.84 -9.59 2.46
C ILE A 245 14.95 -10.55 3.67
N ASN A 246 16.17 -10.91 4.09
CA ASN A 246 16.38 -11.83 5.20
C ASN A 246 15.80 -11.33 6.52
N ASP A 247 15.84 -10.02 6.79
CA ASP A 247 15.27 -9.44 8.03
C ASP A 247 13.76 -9.71 8.12
N PHE A 248 13.08 -9.76 6.98
CA PHE A 248 11.66 -10.09 6.85
C PHE A 248 11.37 -11.61 6.93
N ALA A 249 12.38 -12.47 6.80
CA ALA A 249 12.21 -13.92 6.69
C ALA A 249 12.06 -14.62 8.03
N ASP A 250 12.74 -14.10 9.05
CA ASP A 250 12.88 -14.78 10.33
C ASP A 250 11.54 -14.81 11.11
N SER A 251 10.59 -13.93 10.76
CA SER A 251 9.29 -13.75 11.43
C SER A 251 8.17 -14.67 10.91
N VAL A 252 8.37 -15.35 9.78
CA VAL A 252 7.32 -16.11 9.08
C VAL A 252 7.60 -17.61 9.13
N ASP A 253 7.39 -18.21 10.29
CA ASP A 253 7.45 -19.66 10.42
C ASP A 253 6.14 -20.32 9.96
N ASN A 254 6.24 -21.19 8.95
CA ASN A 254 5.11 -21.94 8.42
C ASN A 254 4.53 -22.93 9.44
N GLU A 255 5.33 -23.44 10.39
CA GLU A 255 4.91 -24.47 11.32
C GLU A 255 3.82 -23.94 12.27
N TYR A 256 4.04 -22.78 12.88
CA TYR A 256 3.05 -22.13 13.74
C TYR A 256 1.76 -21.79 12.99
N ARG A 257 1.88 -21.21 11.79
CA ARG A 257 0.71 -20.88 10.96
C ARG A 257 -0.12 -22.12 10.63
N ASN A 258 0.52 -23.23 10.28
CA ASN A 258 -0.19 -24.48 9.98
C ASN A 258 -0.88 -25.04 11.22
N SER A 259 -0.19 -25.05 12.37
CA SER A 259 -0.79 -25.47 13.64
C SER A 259 -2.01 -24.61 14.00
N ILE A 260 -1.94 -23.29 13.83
CA ILE A 260 -3.07 -22.38 14.11
C ILE A 260 -4.24 -22.65 13.16
N ALA A 261 -3.98 -22.73 11.84
CA ALA A 261 -5.00 -22.96 10.82
C ALA A 261 -5.76 -24.29 11.00
N HIS A 262 -5.08 -25.31 11.55
CA HIS A 262 -5.67 -26.61 11.83
C HIS A 262 -6.22 -26.76 13.25
N ASN A 263 -6.06 -25.74 14.10
CA ASN A 263 -6.33 -25.79 15.55
C ASN A 263 -5.53 -26.88 16.27
N ASP A 264 -4.34 -27.19 15.77
CA ASP A 264 -3.38 -28.10 16.35
C ASP A 264 -2.47 -27.34 17.34
N TYR A 265 -3.07 -26.67 18.33
CA TYR A 265 -2.35 -26.01 19.41
C TYR A 265 -3.15 -26.09 20.73
N LEU A 266 -2.45 -25.93 21.85
CA LEU A 266 -3.04 -25.92 23.18
C LEU A 266 -2.58 -24.67 23.94
N VAL A 267 -3.54 -23.82 24.30
CA VAL A 267 -3.30 -22.70 25.20
C VAL A 267 -3.23 -23.22 26.64
N LEU A 268 -2.14 -22.91 27.33
CA LEU A 268 -1.85 -23.31 28.71
C LEU A 268 -1.80 -22.07 29.62
N PRO A 269 -2.96 -21.58 30.13
CA PRO A 269 -3.03 -20.28 30.80
C PRO A 269 -2.34 -20.25 32.17
N ILE A 270 -2.16 -21.41 32.80
CA ILE A 270 -1.44 -21.51 34.09
C ILE A 270 0.06 -21.30 33.89
N GLU A 271 0.56 -21.71 32.72
CA GLU A 271 1.98 -21.67 32.37
C GLU A 271 2.31 -20.45 31.49
N ASN A 272 1.30 -19.68 31.08
CA ASN A 272 1.39 -18.56 30.14
C ASN A 272 2.08 -18.95 28.82
N GLN A 273 1.72 -20.12 28.28
CA GLN A 273 2.35 -20.73 27.12
C GLN A 273 1.32 -21.28 26.13
N VAL A 274 1.74 -21.43 24.88
CA VAL A 274 1.01 -22.12 23.81
C VAL A 274 1.88 -23.26 23.30
N GLU A 275 1.37 -24.48 23.36
CA GLU A 275 2.00 -25.67 22.80
C GLU A 275 1.48 -25.89 21.38
N PHE A 276 2.36 -25.91 20.38
CA PHE A 276 2.02 -26.17 18.99
C PHE A 276 2.24 -27.63 18.63
N LYS A 277 1.36 -28.15 17.78
CA LYS A 277 1.39 -29.54 17.30
C LYS A 277 1.26 -29.57 15.79
N TYR A 278 1.88 -30.57 15.19
CA TYR A 278 1.69 -30.90 13.78
C TYR A 278 1.59 -32.42 13.68
N GLU A 279 0.49 -32.91 13.11
CA GLU A 279 0.21 -34.35 13.05
C GLU A 279 0.26 -35.04 14.43
N GLU A 280 -0.28 -34.38 15.47
CA GLU A 280 -0.31 -34.83 16.87
C GLU A 280 1.05 -34.90 17.61
N GLU A 281 2.16 -34.54 16.96
CA GLU A 281 3.48 -34.44 17.59
C GLU A 281 3.75 -33.00 18.05
N PRO A 282 4.32 -32.79 19.26
CA PRO A 282 4.70 -31.46 19.72
C PRO A 282 5.81 -30.88 18.86
N VAL A 283 5.56 -29.71 18.29
CA VAL A 283 6.49 -28.96 17.43
C VAL A 283 7.31 -28.00 18.28
N ASP A 284 6.61 -27.13 19.01
CA ASP A 284 7.24 -26.16 19.91
C ASP A 284 6.29 -25.73 21.04
N THR A 285 6.81 -25.00 22.02
CA THR A 285 6.05 -24.36 23.08
C THR A 285 6.55 -22.95 23.30
N LEU A 286 5.70 -21.97 22.99
CA LEU A 286 6.04 -20.55 23.08
C LEU A 286 5.33 -19.87 24.25
N PRO A 287 6.00 -19.00 25.02
CA PRO A 287 5.34 -18.14 25.98
C PRO A 287 4.43 -17.12 25.28
N PHE A 288 3.41 -16.63 25.98
CA PHE A 288 2.46 -15.65 25.42
C PHE A 288 3.14 -14.38 24.89
N CYS A 289 4.23 -13.93 25.50
CA CYS A 289 4.98 -12.78 25.01
C CYS A 289 5.57 -13.02 23.62
N GLU A 290 6.10 -14.22 23.35
CA GLU A 290 6.66 -14.54 22.03
C GLU A 290 5.56 -14.69 20.97
N ILE A 291 4.36 -15.15 21.35
CA ILE A 291 3.19 -15.14 20.45
C ILE A 291 2.81 -13.70 20.04
N ARG A 292 2.81 -12.78 21.00
CA ARG A 292 2.58 -11.36 20.73
C ARG A 292 3.66 -10.84 19.77
N ASP A 293 4.92 -11.08 20.10
CA ASP A 293 6.05 -10.51 19.34
C ASP A 293 6.04 -11.00 17.89
N LEU A 294 5.84 -12.31 17.66
CA LEU A 294 5.64 -12.88 16.32
C LEU A 294 4.52 -12.18 15.54
N CYS A 295 3.40 -11.89 16.22
CA CYS A 295 2.24 -11.25 15.61
C CYS A 295 2.46 -9.76 15.31
N VAL A 296 3.18 -9.05 16.17
CA VAL A 296 3.51 -7.63 15.97
C VAL A 296 4.54 -7.49 14.85
N GLU A 297 5.51 -8.39 14.79
CA GLU A 297 6.56 -8.41 13.79
C GLU A 297 6.01 -8.64 12.37
N ILE A 298 5.21 -9.69 12.15
CA ILE A 298 4.54 -9.96 10.86
C ILE A 298 3.61 -8.81 10.45
N PHE A 299 2.99 -8.14 11.43
CA PHE A 299 2.15 -6.97 11.19
C PHE A 299 2.97 -5.79 10.67
N CYS A 300 4.03 -5.38 11.38
CA CYS A 300 4.90 -4.26 10.98
C CYS A 300 5.56 -4.51 9.62
N MET A 301 5.98 -5.75 9.36
CA MET A 301 6.50 -6.16 8.05
C MET A 301 5.46 -5.94 6.95
N ASN A 302 4.26 -6.50 7.09
CA ASN A 302 3.22 -6.40 6.08
C ASN A 302 2.87 -4.94 5.78
N GLN A 303 2.79 -4.12 6.82
CA GLN A 303 2.50 -2.69 6.68
C GLN A 303 3.61 -1.95 5.95
N SER A 304 4.87 -2.22 6.29
CA SER A 304 6.01 -1.62 5.59
C SER A 304 5.98 -1.98 4.10
N VAL A 305 5.86 -3.27 3.76
CA VAL A 305 5.84 -3.72 2.36
C VAL A 305 4.64 -3.14 1.62
N PHE A 306 3.50 -3.00 2.27
CA PHE A 306 2.30 -2.44 1.67
C PHE A 306 2.50 -1.00 1.20
N LEU A 307 3.19 -0.17 1.98
CA LEU A 307 3.36 1.26 1.70
C LEU A 307 4.34 1.54 0.54
N ILE A 308 5.09 0.54 0.07
CA ILE A 308 6.14 0.72 -0.94
C ILE A 308 5.64 1.45 -2.19
N HIS A 309 4.46 1.10 -2.69
CA HIS A 309 3.87 1.70 -3.89
C HIS A 309 3.55 3.18 -3.66
N THR A 310 2.78 3.48 -2.60
CA THR A 310 2.40 4.85 -2.24
C THR A 310 3.62 5.72 -1.97
N MET A 311 4.59 5.19 -1.22
CA MET A 311 5.82 5.87 -0.89
C MET A 311 6.67 6.17 -2.13
N LEU A 312 6.82 5.19 -3.03
CA LEU A 312 7.54 5.36 -4.28
C LEU A 312 6.89 6.44 -5.15
N GLN A 313 5.57 6.38 -5.34
CA GLN A 313 4.80 7.35 -6.11
C GLN A 313 4.92 8.76 -5.51
N ASN A 314 4.78 8.88 -4.19
CA ASN A 314 4.91 10.14 -3.47
C ASN A 314 6.31 10.78 -3.68
N LYS A 315 7.37 9.98 -3.52
CA LYS A 315 8.75 10.44 -3.70
C LYS A 315 9.06 10.81 -5.16
N GLN A 316 8.55 10.03 -6.13
CA GLN A 316 8.69 10.36 -7.55
C GLN A 316 8.03 11.68 -7.90
N ASN A 317 6.81 11.90 -7.42
CA ASN A 317 6.09 13.13 -7.71
C ASN A 317 6.76 14.35 -7.05
N LYS A 318 7.24 14.20 -5.82
CA LYS A 318 8.02 15.25 -5.13
C LYS A 318 9.25 15.63 -5.95
N LYS A 319 10.01 14.65 -6.43
CA LYS A 319 11.17 14.88 -7.30
C LYS A 319 10.76 15.62 -8.58
N ALA A 320 9.68 15.23 -9.24
CA ALA A 320 9.19 15.90 -10.43
C ALA A 320 8.84 17.37 -10.18
N ILE A 321 8.19 17.68 -9.06
CA ILE A 321 7.88 19.07 -8.66
C ILE A 321 9.15 19.88 -8.38
N GLU A 322 10.13 19.28 -7.69
CA GLU A 322 11.42 19.93 -7.43
C GLU A 322 12.19 20.22 -8.73
N GLU A 323 12.04 19.40 -9.77
CA GLU A 323 12.66 19.59 -11.09
C GLU A 323 11.93 20.65 -11.95
N ILE A 324 10.65 20.89 -11.72
CA ILE A 324 9.86 21.93 -12.40
C ILE A 324 10.14 23.34 -11.83
N ARG A 325 10.63 23.44 -10.59
CA ARG A 325 10.92 24.69 -9.87
C ARG A 325 12.26 25.33 -10.24
#